data_AF-A0AAN6GH48-F1
#
_entry.id   AF-A0AAN6GH48-F1
#
_cell.length_a   1.000
_cell.length_b   1.000
_cell.length_c   1.000
_cell.angle_alpha   90.00
_cell.angle_beta   90.00
_cell.angle_gamma   90.00
#
_symmetry.space_group_name_H-M   'P 1'
#
loop_
_entity.id
_entity.type
_entity.pdbx_description
1 polymer ?
#
loop_
_entity_poly.entity_id
_entity_poly.type
_entity_poly.pdbx_seq_one_letter_code
_entity_poly.pdbx_strand_id
1 'polypeptide(L)'
;MPAIHPVREIITTADRLGQEFAAAHAQTLPPVLSLQQAHHQASASQQALPEPFVEQHLEAVREGLLRMEGAVNEMVALLFKIDIFMTADEAEGAGQAVPVLTTSFNPREALGHVSDLFHMYHAELLAKRESLADLTCEEIDVDAFAARWQRLDEVEQGKKQEVDDLADLLAGLG
;
A
#
# COMPACT_ATOMS: atom_id res chain seq x y z
N MET A 1 -3.79 25.49 22.86
CA MET A 1 -3.91 24.73 21.60
C MET A 1 -4.17 23.29 21.98
N PRO A 2 -5.23 22.62 21.47
CA PRO A 2 -5.49 21.24 21.87
C PRO A 2 -4.34 20.39 21.34
N ALA A 3 -3.65 19.68 22.24
CA ALA A 3 -2.59 18.75 21.87
C ALA A 3 -3.20 17.71 20.92
N ILE A 4 -2.73 17.69 19.67
CA ILE A 4 -3.11 16.64 18.72
C ILE A 4 -2.57 15.35 19.32
N HIS A 5 -3.47 14.41 19.57
CA HIS A 5 -3.12 13.13 20.18
C HIS A 5 -2.15 12.39 19.22
N PRO A 6 -0.95 11.98 19.67
CA PRO A 6 0.09 11.42 18.80
C PRO A 6 -0.38 10.21 17.99
N VAL A 7 -1.25 9.37 18.57
CA VAL A 7 -1.86 8.23 17.87
C VAL A 7 -2.78 8.66 16.72
N ARG A 8 -3.50 9.78 16.86
CA ARG A 8 -4.35 10.29 15.78
C ARG A 8 -3.52 10.77 14.61
N GLU A 9 -2.37 11.38 14.89
CA GLU A 9 -1.41 11.78 13.87
C GLU A 9 -0.83 10.57 13.13
N ILE A 10 -0.51 9.49 13.86
CA ILE A 10 -0.06 8.21 13.28
C ILE A 10 -1.10 7.63 12.33
N ILE A 11 -2.35 7.46 12.76
CA ILE A 11 -3.43 6.90 11.93
C ILE A 11 -3.68 7.77 10.70
N THR A 12 -3.79 9.10 10.90
CA THR A 12 -3.98 10.04 9.78
C THR A 12 -2.83 9.98 8.78
N THR A 13 -1.60 9.76 9.25
CA THR A 13 -0.43 9.61 8.39
C THR A 13 -0.46 8.29 7.63
N ALA A 14 -0.83 7.18 8.27
CA ALA A 14 -0.99 5.88 7.62
C ALA A 14 -2.05 5.93 6.51
N ASP A 15 -3.21 6.54 6.79
CA ASP A 15 -4.28 6.74 5.80
C ASP A 15 -3.82 7.55 4.60
N ARG A 16 -3.12 8.68 4.85
CA ARG A 16 -2.55 9.52 3.79
C ARG A 16 -1.60 8.70 2.90
N LEU A 17 -0.72 7.91 3.50
CA LEU A 17 0.25 7.09 2.76
C LEU A 17 -0.46 6.02 1.93
N GLY A 18 -1.53 5.41 2.45
CA GLY A 18 -2.35 4.47 1.69
C GLY A 18 -3.03 5.12 0.48
N GLN A 19 -3.50 6.37 0.64
CA GLN A 19 -4.05 7.16 -0.47
C GLN A 19 -2.97 7.54 -1.50
N GLU A 20 -1.77 7.88 -1.06
CA GLU A 20 -0.64 8.19 -1.95
C GLU A 20 -0.20 6.98 -2.76
N PHE A 21 -0.16 5.79 -2.14
CA PHE A 21 0.07 4.53 -2.85
C PHE A 21 -0.99 4.30 -3.94
N ALA A 22 -2.28 4.40 -3.58
CA ALA A 22 -3.38 4.21 -4.52
C ALA A 22 -3.37 5.25 -5.64
N ALA A 23 -3.04 6.50 -5.33
CA ALA A 23 -2.92 7.57 -6.32
C ALA A 23 -1.73 7.34 -7.27
N ALA A 24 -0.59 6.85 -6.77
CA ALA A 24 0.56 6.48 -7.58
C ALA A 24 0.22 5.32 -8.52
N HIS A 25 -0.46 4.28 -8.02
CA HIS A 25 -0.96 3.18 -8.83
C HIS A 25 -1.95 3.66 -9.91
N ALA A 26 -2.93 4.48 -9.56
CA ALA A 26 -3.90 5.02 -10.51
C ALA A 26 -3.26 5.77 -11.68
N GLN A 27 -2.14 6.46 -11.44
CA GLN A 27 -1.37 7.17 -12.48
C GLN A 27 -0.67 6.22 -13.47
N THR A 28 -0.44 4.97 -13.09
CA THR A 28 0.10 3.94 -13.98
C THR A 28 -0.95 3.25 -14.84
N LEU A 29 -2.24 3.41 -14.54
CA LEU A 29 -3.30 2.75 -15.32
C LEU A 29 -3.37 3.25 -16.78
N PRO A 30 -3.32 4.57 -17.07
CA PRO A 30 -3.33 5.04 -18.44
C PRO A 30 -2.22 4.48 -19.32
N PRO A 31 -0.93 4.46 -18.92
CA PRO A 31 0.11 3.88 -19.76
C PRO A 31 -0.06 2.36 -19.95
N VAL A 32 -0.51 1.62 -18.94
CA VAL A 32 -0.77 0.18 -19.08
C VAL A 32 -1.90 -0.10 -20.07
N LEU A 33 -3.01 0.63 -19.97
CA LEU A 33 -4.15 0.49 -20.88
C LEU A 33 -3.80 0.91 -22.31
N SER A 34 -3.00 1.98 -22.46
CA SER A 34 -2.49 2.41 -23.77
C SER A 34 -1.62 1.33 -24.41
N LEU A 35 -0.73 0.70 -23.63
CA LEU A 35 0.10 -0.40 -24.10
C LEU A 35 -0.75 -1.61 -24.54
N GLN A 36 -1.76 -1.97 -23.75
CA GLN A 36 -2.71 -3.05 -24.08
C GLN A 36 -3.47 -2.76 -25.38
N GLN A 37 -4.03 -1.56 -25.51
CA GLN A 37 -4.77 -1.16 -26.70
C GLN A 37 -3.88 -1.16 -27.95
N ALA A 38 -2.64 -0.66 -27.84
CA ALA A 38 -1.69 -0.67 -28.93
C ALA A 38 -1.29 -2.11 -29.31
N HIS A 39 -1.13 -3.01 -28.32
CA HIS A 39 -0.85 -4.42 -28.55
C HIS A 39 -1.97 -5.10 -29.35
N HIS A 40 -3.24 -4.85 -29.02
CA HIS A 40 -4.37 -5.37 -29.80
C HIS A 40 -4.40 -4.85 -31.23
N GLN A 41 -4.12 -3.56 -31.43
CA GLN A 41 -4.07 -2.96 -32.77
C GLN A 41 -2.95 -3.57 -33.61
N ALA A 42 -1.76 -3.70 -33.03
CA ALA A 42 -0.58 -4.28 -33.66
C ALA A 42 -0.80 -5.75 -34.05
N SER A 43 -1.42 -6.53 -33.18
CA SER A 43 -1.82 -7.91 -33.46
C SER A 43 -2.84 -8.01 -34.60
N ALA A 44 -3.83 -7.11 -34.64
CA ALA A 44 -4.84 -7.08 -35.69
C ALA A 44 -4.25 -6.67 -37.07
N SER A 45 -3.26 -5.79 -37.08
CA SER A 45 -2.58 -5.34 -38.31
C SER A 45 -1.34 -6.17 -38.68
N GLN A 46 -0.99 -7.19 -37.89
CA GLN A 46 0.24 -7.99 -38.03
C GLN A 46 1.52 -7.14 -38.06
N GLN A 47 1.55 -6.08 -37.27
CA GLN A 47 2.69 -5.19 -37.13
C GLN A 47 3.33 -5.34 -35.75
N ALA A 48 4.64 -5.16 -35.67
CA ALA A 48 5.32 -5.07 -34.38
C ALA A 48 5.07 -3.70 -33.75
N LEU A 49 4.94 -3.65 -32.43
CA LEU A 49 4.94 -2.39 -31.70
C LEU A 49 6.32 -1.74 -31.78
N PRO A 50 6.41 -0.42 -31.99
CA PRO A 50 7.68 0.28 -31.91
C PRO A 50 8.29 0.14 -30.52
N GLU A 51 9.53 -0.36 -30.42
CA GLU A 51 10.25 -0.49 -29.15
C GLU A 51 10.29 0.81 -28.32
N PRO A 52 10.53 2.01 -28.91
CA PRO A 52 10.48 3.26 -28.14
C PRO A 52 9.12 3.55 -27.52
N PHE A 53 8.04 3.11 -28.15
CA PHE A 53 6.68 3.27 -27.62
C PHE A 53 6.48 2.37 -26.40
N VAL A 54 6.88 1.10 -26.49
CA VAL A 54 6.79 0.15 -25.38
C VAL A 54 7.59 0.67 -24.18
N GLU A 55 8.85 1.04 -24.40
CA GLU A 55 9.73 1.49 -23.33
C GLU A 55 9.23 2.78 -22.67
N GLN A 56 8.67 3.73 -23.42
CA GLN A 56 8.06 4.93 -22.85
C GLN A 56 6.91 4.60 -21.87
N HIS A 57 6.08 3.60 -22.20
CA HIS A 57 4.95 3.21 -21.36
C HIS A 57 5.41 2.43 -20.13
N LEU A 58 6.40 1.55 -20.29
CA LEU A 58 7.02 0.84 -19.17
C LEU A 58 7.76 1.77 -18.23
N GLU A 59 8.40 2.83 -18.73
CA GLU A 59 9.06 3.82 -17.89
C GLU A 59 8.07 4.55 -16.98
N ALA A 60 6.91 4.96 -17.51
CA ALA A 60 5.86 5.56 -16.69
C ALA A 60 5.34 4.59 -15.60
N VAL A 61 5.31 3.28 -15.89
CA VAL A 61 4.97 2.25 -14.91
C VAL A 61 6.05 2.12 -13.82
N ARG A 62 7.33 2.11 -14.21
CA ARG A 62 8.47 2.07 -13.28
C ARG A 62 8.49 3.31 -12.38
N GLU A 63 8.24 4.50 -12.91
CA GLU A 63 8.11 5.73 -12.12
C GLU A 63 6.98 5.63 -11.09
N GLY A 64 5.84 5.05 -11.46
CA GLY A 64 4.74 4.81 -10.53
C GLY A 64 5.10 3.81 -9.43
N LEU A 65 5.84 2.75 -9.76
CA LEU A 65 6.37 1.81 -8.75
C LEU A 65 7.31 2.48 -7.77
N LEU A 66 8.18 3.37 -8.22
CA LEU A 66 9.06 4.14 -7.33
C LEU A 66 8.26 5.02 -6.36
N ARG A 67 7.15 5.62 -6.81
CA ARG A 67 6.26 6.40 -5.94
C ARG A 67 5.51 5.53 -4.94
N MET A 68 5.02 4.37 -5.36
CA MET A 68 4.40 3.37 -4.48
C MET A 68 5.40 2.89 -3.41
N GLU A 69 6.63 2.61 -3.80
CA GLU A 69 7.73 2.28 -2.88
C GLU A 69 8.02 3.40 -1.89
N GLY A 70 8.01 4.66 -2.35
CA GLY A 70 8.16 5.82 -1.47
C GLY A 70 7.12 5.84 -0.34
N ALA A 71 5.85 5.61 -0.68
CA ALA A 71 4.77 5.54 0.32
C ALA A 71 4.98 4.39 1.32
N VAL A 72 5.36 3.20 0.84
CA VAL A 72 5.66 2.04 1.71
C VAL A 72 6.85 2.32 2.63
N ASN A 73 7.92 2.96 2.12
CA ASN A 73 9.07 3.35 2.94
C ASN A 73 8.71 4.36 4.03
N GLU A 74 7.81 5.31 3.75
CA GLU A 74 7.29 6.20 4.78
C GLU A 74 6.42 5.47 5.82
N MET A 75 5.67 4.43 5.43
CA MET A 75 4.95 3.57 6.38
C MET A 75 5.92 2.83 7.31
N VAL A 76 7.05 2.34 6.78
CA VAL A 76 8.11 1.73 7.61
C VAL A 76 8.69 2.74 8.60
N ALA A 77 8.98 3.95 8.15
CA ALA A 77 9.46 5.01 9.03
C ALA A 77 8.44 5.36 10.13
N LEU A 78 7.14 5.26 9.83
CA LEU A 78 6.08 5.44 10.82
C LEU A 78 6.11 4.33 11.88
N LEU A 79 6.25 3.06 11.49
CA LEU A 79 6.37 1.94 12.43
C LEU A 79 7.54 2.13 13.41
N PHE A 80 8.72 2.54 12.92
CA PHE A 80 9.87 2.84 13.77
C PHE A 80 9.61 3.97 14.76
N LYS A 81 8.91 5.04 14.35
CA LYS A 81 8.55 6.12 15.27
C LYS A 81 7.67 5.61 16.41
N ILE A 82 6.70 4.75 16.10
CA ILE A 82 5.78 4.24 17.11
C ILE A 82 6.51 3.32 18.11
N ASP A 83 7.42 2.48 17.63
CA ASP A 83 8.27 1.62 18.50
C ASP A 83 9.14 2.45 19.47
N ILE A 84 9.73 3.54 18.99
CA ILE A 84 10.46 4.50 19.84
C ILE A 84 9.54 5.15 20.88
N PHE A 85 8.32 5.54 20.51
CA PHE A 85 7.36 6.11 21.44
C PHE A 85 6.98 5.13 22.55
N MET A 86 6.76 3.86 22.23
CA MET A 86 6.43 2.83 23.23
C MET A 86 7.58 2.56 24.19
N THR A 87 8.80 2.42 23.67
CA THR A 87 9.99 2.14 24.49
C THR A 87 10.36 3.32 25.40
N ALA A 88 10.07 4.56 24.98
CA ALA A 88 10.24 5.74 25.83
C ALA A 88 9.25 5.79 27.00
N ASP A 89 7.98 5.44 26.77
CA ASP A 89 6.95 5.39 27.82
C ASP A 89 7.24 4.28 28.86
N GLU A 90 7.78 3.14 28.41
CA GLU A 90 8.22 2.05 29.30
C GLU A 90 9.46 2.43 30.13
N ALA A 91 10.36 3.25 29.57
CA ALA A 91 11.57 3.71 30.27
C ALA A 91 11.29 4.82 31.31
N GLU A 92 10.29 5.67 31.09
CA GLU A 92 9.89 6.73 32.04
C GLU A 92 8.89 6.24 33.12
N GLY A 93 8.31 5.04 32.93
CA GLY A 93 7.38 4.38 33.86
C GLY A 93 7.98 3.86 35.18
N ALA A 94 9.28 4.03 35.43
CA ALA A 94 9.89 3.70 36.73
C ALA A 94 9.76 4.82 37.79
N GLY A 95 9.14 5.96 37.48
CA GLY A 95 9.14 7.12 38.39
C GLY A 95 7.86 7.93 38.53
N GLN A 96 7.00 8.04 37.51
CA GLN A 96 5.78 8.87 37.63
C GLN A 96 4.72 8.40 36.64
N ALA A 97 3.72 7.69 37.17
CA ALA A 97 2.50 7.37 36.44
C ALA A 97 1.80 8.68 36.04
N VAL A 98 1.99 9.12 34.79
CA VAL A 98 1.05 10.05 34.17
C VAL A 98 -0.26 9.27 34.01
N PRO A 99 -1.37 9.72 34.61
CA PRO A 99 -2.61 9.00 34.53
C PRO A 99 -3.13 9.13 33.10
N VAL A 100 -3.04 8.06 32.32
CA VAL A 100 -3.89 7.83 31.14
C VAL A 100 -5.32 7.64 31.67
N LEU A 101 -5.92 8.73 32.15
CA LEU A 101 -7.29 8.78 32.59
C LEU A 101 -8.15 9.32 31.45
N THR A 102 -9.07 8.46 31.06
CA THR A 102 -10.31 8.68 30.31
C THR A 102 -10.29 8.32 28.81
N THR A 103 -11.08 7.27 28.53
CA THR A 103 -11.58 6.72 27.26
C THR A 103 -10.66 5.78 26.44
N SER A 104 -10.64 4.51 26.86
CA SER A 104 -10.73 3.31 25.99
C SER A 104 -9.93 3.28 24.67
N PHE A 105 -8.66 3.66 24.66
CA PHE A 105 -7.83 3.56 23.45
C PHE A 105 -6.50 2.88 23.75
N ASN A 106 -6.25 1.75 23.08
CA ASN A 106 -5.08 0.90 23.30
C ASN A 106 -4.03 1.19 22.21
N PRO A 107 -2.88 1.82 22.52
CA PRO A 107 -1.84 2.13 21.53
C PRO A 107 -1.28 0.88 20.84
N ARG A 108 -1.38 -0.29 21.51
CA ARG A 108 -1.02 -1.59 20.93
C ARG A 108 -1.97 -2.01 19.79
N GLU A 109 -3.26 -1.66 19.86
CA GLU A 109 -4.21 -1.93 18.76
C GLU A 109 -3.95 -1.03 17.56
N ALA A 110 -3.65 0.26 17.78
CA ALA A 110 -3.29 1.18 16.70
C ALA A 110 -2.00 0.75 15.98
N LEU A 111 -1.05 0.17 16.72
CA LEU A 111 0.15 -0.46 16.15
C LEU A 111 -0.15 -1.68 15.31
N GLY A 112 -1.04 -2.56 15.80
CA GLY A 112 -1.50 -3.73 15.03
C GLY A 112 -2.04 -3.29 13.69
N HIS A 113 -2.98 -2.34 13.69
CA HIS A 113 -3.59 -1.83 12.46
C HIS A 113 -2.57 -1.21 11.48
N VAL A 114 -1.65 -0.36 11.95
CA VAL A 114 -0.62 0.23 11.06
C VAL A 114 0.35 -0.84 10.53
N SER A 115 0.64 -1.87 11.32
CA SER A 115 1.47 -3.00 10.91
C SER A 115 0.78 -3.84 9.83
N ASP A 116 -0.51 -4.12 10.00
CA ASP A 116 -1.29 -4.90 9.04
C ASP A 116 -1.45 -4.14 7.71
N LEU A 117 -1.74 -2.84 7.77
CA LEU A 117 -1.75 -1.96 6.61
C LEU A 117 -0.40 -1.99 5.89
N PHE A 118 0.72 -1.91 6.62
CA PHE A 118 2.04 -1.99 6.03
C PHE A 118 2.26 -3.32 5.29
N HIS A 119 1.97 -4.46 5.93
CA HIS A 119 2.17 -5.77 5.31
C HIS A 119 1.37 -5.92 4.02
N MET A 120 0.13 -5.42 4.03
CA MET A 120 -0.77 -5.39 2.89
C MET A 120 -0.20 -4.56 1.73
N TYR A 121 0.20 -3.31 1.96
CA TYR A 121 0.76 -2.45 0.92
C TYR A 121 2.14 -2.93 0.42
N HIS A 122 2.94 -3.52 1.29
CA HIS A 122 4.22 -4.12 0.92
C HIS A 122 4.03 -5.37 0.05
N ALA A 123 3.07 -6.24 0.38
CA ALA A 123 2.70 -7.40 -0.43
C ALA A 123 2.22 -6.96 -1.83
N GLU A 124 1.35 -5.94 -1.89
CA GLU A 124 0.88 -5.40 -3.16
C GLU A 124 2.04 -4.85 -4.01
N LEU A 125 2.97 -4.10 -3.40
CA LEU A 125 4.16 -3.58 -4.10
C LEU A 125 5.00 -4.71 -4.71
N LEU A 126 5.19 -5.81 -3.97
CA LEU A 126 5.91 -6.98 -4.46
C LEU A 126 5.17 -7.63 -5.63
N ALA A 127 3.87 -7.84 -5.52
CA ALA A 127 3.04 -8.41 -6.58
C ALA A 127 3.08 -7.55 -7.86
N LYS A 128 3.11 -6.21 -7.74
CA LYS A 128 3.29 -5.32 -8.89
C LYS A 128 4.68 -5.44 -9.50
N ARG A 129 5.74 -5.48 -8.70
CA ARG A 129 7.11 -5.66 -9.21
C ARG A 129 7.26 -6.99 -9.94
N GLU A 130 6.71 -8.06 -9.39
CA GLU A 130 6.67 -9.38 -10.01
C GLU A 130 5.90 -9.32 -11.33
N SER A 131 4.70 -8.74 -11.37
CA SER A 131 3.94 -8.62 -12.62
C SER A 131 4.67 -7.83 -13.70
N LEU A 132 5.45 -6.79 -13.36
CA LEU A 132 6.28 -6.07 -14.33
C LEU A 132 7.46 -6.93 -14.80
N ALA A 133 8.11 -7.65 -13.88
CA ALA A 133 9.20 -8.56 -14.20
C ALA A 133 8.72 -9.66 -15.16
N ASP A 134 7.60 -10.34 -14.84
CA ASP A 134 6.96 -11.36 -15.67
C ASP A 134 6.73 -10.86 -17.10
N LEU A 135 6.23 -9.62 -17.27
CA LEU A 135 6.02 -9.03 -18.59
C LEU A 135 7.36 -8.82 -19.32
N THR A 136 8.36 -8.24 -18.66
CA THR A 136 9.66 -7.94 -19.28
C THR A 136 10.49 -9.18 -19.60
N CYS A 137 10.24 -10.29 -18.89
CA CYS A 137 10.83 -11.59 -19.15
C CYS A 137 10.00 -12.45 -20.11
N GLU A 138 8.90 -11.90 -20.67
CA GLU A 138 7.99 -12.59 -21.59
C GLU A 138 7.31 -13.83 -20.99
N GLU A 139 7.18 -13.90 -19.66
CA GLU A 139 6.47 -14.97 -18.95
C GLU A 139 4.95 -14.78 -18.99
N ILE A 140 4.49 -13.54 -19.12
CA ILE A 140 3.09 -13.18 -19.34
C ILE A 140 2.97 -12.24 -20.55
N ASP A 141 1.79 -12.25 -21.18
CA ASP A 141 1.46 -11.30 -22.24
C ASP A 141 0.95 -9.96 -21.68
N VAL A 142 0.79 -8.99 -22.57
CA VAL A 142 0.34 -7.63 -22.22
C VAL A 142 -1.08 -7.65 -21.63
N ASP A 143 -1.92 -8.60 -22.04
CA ASP A 143 -3.30 -8.72 -21.56
C ASP A 143 -3.35 -9.24 -20.12
N ALA A 144 -2.61 -10.31 -19.82
CA ALA A 144 -2.45 -10.84 -18.48
C ALA A 144 -1.81 -9.80 -17.56
N PHE A 145 -0.79 -9.09 -18.04
CA PHE A 145 -0.18 -7.98 -17.32
C PHE A 145 -1.21 -6.90 -17.00
N ALA A 146 -1.94 -6.39 -17.99
CA ALA A 146 -2.92 -5.32 -17.77
C ALA A 146 -4.04 -5.75 -16.81
N ALA A 147 -4.53 -6.98 -16.90
CA ALA A 147 -5.56 -7.52 -16.02
C ALA A 147 -5.10 -7.67 -14.56
N ARG A 148 -3.83 -8.07 -14.34
CA ARG A 148 -3.21 -8.10 -13.00
C ARG A 148 -2.91 -6.69 -12.48
N TRP A 149 -2.43 -5.82 -13.36
CA TRP A 149 -2.01 -4.48 -12.98
C TRP A 149 -3.16 -3.62 -12.48
N GLN A 150 -4.32 -3.70 -13.13
CA GLN A 150 -5.49 -2.88 -12.81
C GLN A 150 -6.07 -3.08 -11.40
N ARG A 151 -5.82 -4.23 -10.78
CA ARG A 151 -6.39 -4.60 -9.48
C ARG A 151 -5.43 -4.28 -8.34
N LEU A 152 -5.93 -4.20 -7.11
CA LEU A 152 -5.10 -4.13 -5.89
C LEU A 152 -5.47 -5.31 -5.00
N ASP A 153 -5.23 -6.53 -5.49
CA ASP A 153 -5.77 -7.77 -4.92
C ASP A 153 -5.30 -7.99 -3.46
N GLU A 154 -4.04 -7.67 -3.13
CA GLU A 154 -3.51 -7.82 -1.78
C GLU A 154 -4.12 -6.77 -0.84
N VAL A 155 -4.31 -5.54 -1.34
CA VAL A 155 -4.98 -4.46 -0.58
C VAL A 155 -6.45 -4.76 -0.32
N GLU A 156 -7.15 -5.29 -1.31
CA GLU A 156 -8.56 -5.65 -1.18
C GLU A 156 -8.75 -6.84 -0.23
N GLN A 157 -7.86 -7.84 -0.30
CA GLN A 157 -7.86 -8.98 0.63
C GLN A 157 -7.56 -8.55 2.07
N GLY A 158 -6.52 -7.72 2.27
CA GLY A 158 -6.17 -7.23 3.60
C GLY A 158 -7.31 -6.44 4.25
N LYS A 159 -7.94 -5.52 3.52
CA LYS A 159 -9.11 -4.77 4.01
C LYS A 159 -10.30 -5.67 4.34
N LYS A 160 -10.51 -6.73 3.57
CA LYS A 160 -11.58 -7.68 3.84
C LYS A 160 -11.32 -8.46 5.13
N GLN A 161 -10.08 -8.90 5.34
CA GLN A 161 -9.68 -9.58 6.57
C GLN A 161 -9.91 -8.68 7.80
N GLU A 162 -9.53 -7.40 7.72
CA GLU A 162 -9.79 -6.44 8.80
C GLU A 162 -11.29 -6.29 9.13
N VAL A 163 -12.15 -6.25 8.11
CA VAL A 163 -13.60 -6.16 8.30
C VAL A 163 -14.18 -7.43 8.94
N ASP A 164 -13.72 -8.60 8.51
CA ASP A 164 -14.15 -9.89 9.05
C ASP A 164 -13.70 -10.05 10.52
N ASP A 165 -12.46 -9.68 10.85
CA ASP A 165 -11.94 -9.70 12.23
C ASP A 165 -12.72 -8.75 13.16
N LEU A 166 -13.09 -7.57 12.67
CA LEU A 166 -13.95 -6.63 13.40
C LEU A 166 -15.36 -7.20 13.63
N ALA A 167 -15.92 -7.88 12.65
CA ALA A 167 -17.24 -8.51 12.77
C ALA A 167 -17.23 -9.64 13.82
N ASP A 168 -16.18 -10.47 13.83
CA ASP A 168 -16.01 -11.55 14.80
C ASP A 168 -15.84 -11.04 16.24
N LEU A 169 -15.07 -9.96 16.43
CA LEU A 169 -14.92 -9.31 17.73
C LEU A 169 -16.26 -8.76 18.26
N LEU A 170 -17.05 -8.12 17.40
CA LEU A 170 -18.37 -7.61 17.77
C LEU A 170 -19.37 -8.74 18.05
N ALA A 171 -19.32 -9.84 17.32
CA ALA A 171 -20.17 -11.00 17.54
C ALA A 171 -19.83 -11.73 18.85
N GLY A 172 -18.55 -11.75 19.26
CA GLY A 172 -18.11 -12.34 20.54
C GLY A 172 -18.47 -11.52 21.79
N LEU A 173 -18.91 -10.27 21.62
CA LEU A 173 -19.33 -9.35 22.70
C LEU A 173 -20.85 -9.38 22.97
N GLY A 174 -21.66 -10.03 22.11
CA GLY A 174 -23.12 -10.14 22.22
C GLY A 174 -23.58 -11.48 22.75
#